data_AF-A0A3D3E6R0-F1
#
_entry.id   AF-A0A3D3E6R0-F1
#
_cell.length_a   1.000
_cell.length_b   1.000
_cell.length_c   1.000
_cell.angle_alpha   90.00
_cell.angle_beta   90.00
_cell.angle_gamma   90.00
#
_symmetry.space_group_name_H-M   'P 1'
#
loop_
_entity.id
_entity.type
_entity.pdbx_description
1 polymer ?
#
loop_
_entity_poly.entity_id
_entity_poly.type
_entity_poly.pdbx_seq_one_letter_code
_entity_poly.pdbx_strand_id
1 'polypeptide(L)'
;MGGRLAVSSYDQESIVYGVIRDVPSGGELEAYRRRRKNWGAIQELPSSLDDDWPFLSREMFSMPGPDIYSGTFNTQLIHFAASYNSIEYEWERWISRFEAMLRSMYWLSATVHLETELSGKHTFSWESTGSGHNPSDSELKMVCEWERESTFSQRPRS
;
A
#
# COMPACT_ATOMS: atom_id res chain seq x y z
N MET A 1 8.64 25.06 39.89
CA MET A 1 8.44 23.65 39.49
C MET A 1 7.64 23.64 38.20
N GLY A 2 8.31 23.76 37.06
CA GLY A 2 7.67 23.72 35.74
C GLY A 2 7.69 22.29 35.23
N GLY A 3 6.52 21.67 35.13
CA GLY A 3 6.38 20.35 34.53
C GLY A 3 6.80 20.42 33.06
N ARG A 4 7.83 19.66 32.70
CA ARG A 4 8.03 19.26 31.31
C ARG A 4 6.85 18.37 30.96
N LEU A 5 5.93 18.88 30.14
CA LEU A 5 5.03 18.03 29.38
C LEU A 5 5.95 17.10 28.58
N ALA A 6 5.96 15.82 28.95
CA ALA A 6 6.51 14.79 28.09
C ALA A 6 5.59 14.78 26.87
N VAL A 7 6.01 15.45 25.80
CA VAL A 7 5.44 15.23 24.47
C VAL A 7 5.65 13.74 24.22
N SER A 8 4.56 12.99 24.15
CA SER A 8 4.61 11.57 23.86
C SER A 8 5.31 11.42 22.51
N SER A 9 6.34 10.58 22.40
CA SER A 9 7.04 10.35 21.13
C SER A 9 6.18 9.66 20.06
N TYR A 10 4.86 9.62 20.27
CA TYR A 10 3.81 9.05 19.43
C TYR A 10 2.96 10.13 18.75
N ASP A 11 3.26 11.41 18.89
CA ASP A 11 2.38 12.51 18.47
C ASP A 11 2.12 12.62 16.94
N GLN A 12 2.60 11.68 16.10
CA GLN A 12 2.35 11.65 14.65
C GLN A 12 2.50 10.22 14.07
N GLU A 13 1.80 9.22 14.62
CA GLU A 13 1.72 7.90 13.96
C GLU A 13 0.86 7.99 12.68
N SER A 14 1.35 7.39 11.61
CA SER A 14 0.62 7.26 10.35
C SER A 14 0.59 5.81 9.90
N ILE A 15 -0.59 5.35 9.47
CA ILE A 15 -0.81 3.97 9.05
C ILE A 15 -1.01 3.95 7.54
N VAL A 16 -0.23 3.13 6.84
CA VAL A 16 -0.42 2.88 5.41
C VAL A 16 -0.84 1.43 5.22
N TYR A 17 -1.94 1.21 4.52
CA TYR A 17 -2.42 -0.14 4.22
C TYR A 17 -3.18 -0.18 2.91
N GLY A 18 -3.35 -1.37 2.35
CA GLY A 18 -4.03 -1.48 1.08
C GLY A 18 -4.02 -2.87 0.48
N VAL A 19 -4.32 -2.92 -0.81
CA VAL A 19 -4.39 -4.16 -1.58
C VAL A 19 -4.06 -3.92 -3.05
N ILE A 20 -3.25 -4.80 -3.61
CA ILE A 20 -3.02 -4.94 -5.04
C ILE A 20 -3.83 -6.15 -5.52
N ARG A 21 -4.56 -5.98 -6.62
CA ARG A 21 -5.42 -7.01 -7.21
C ARG A 21 -4.90 -7.37 -8.59
N ASP A 22 -4.66 -8.65 -8.84
CA ASP A 22 -4.41 -9.20 -10.18
C ASP A 22 -5.47 -10.23 -10.55
N VAL A 23 -5.98 -10.16 -11.78
CA VAL A 23 -6.97 -11.10 -12.31
C VAL A 23 -6.38 -11.76 -13.56
N PRO A 24 -5.74 -12.92 -13.43
CA PRO A 24 -5.28 -13.68 -14.58
C PRO A 24 -6.46 -14.05 -15.49
N SER A 25 -6.36 -13.71 -16.77
CA SER A 25 -7.39 -14.03 -17.77
C SER A 25 -7.11 -15.33 -18.53
N GLY A 26 -5.90 -15.87 -18.44
CA GLY A 26 -5.55 -17.17 -19.02
C GLY A 26 -5.68 -18.35 -18.06
N GLY A 27 -5.20 -19.51 -18.52
CA GLY A 27 -5.22 -20.76 -17.75
C GLY A 27 -4.26 -20.78 -16.56
N GLU A 28 -4.29 -21.88 -15.80
CA GLU A 28 -3.54 -22.07 -14.55
C GLU A 28 -2.03 -21.78 -14.67
N LEU A 29 -1.39 -22.18 -15.78
CA LEU A 29 0.03 -21.92 -16.02
C LEU A 29 0.35 -20.42 -16.12
N GLU A 30 -0.52 -19.63 -16.76
CA GLU A 30 -0.35 -18.18 -16.83
C GLU A 30 -0.55 -17.55 -15.45
N ALA A 31 -1.61 -17.95 -14.75
CA ALA A 31 -1.90 -17.49 -13.40
C ALA A 31 -0.71 -17.78 -12.44
N TYR A 32 -0.08 -18.94 -12.57
CA TYR A 32 1.14 -19.28 -11.83
C TYR A 32 2.31 -18.35 -12.17
N ARG A 33 2.57 -18.10 -13.46
CA ARG A 33 3.66 -17.22 -13.91
C ARG A 33 3.48 -15.78 -13.42
N ARG A 34 2.27 -15.24 -13.50
CA ARG A 34 1.95 -13.89 -13.00
C ARG A 34 2.16 -13.78 -11.50
N ARG A 35 1.61 -14.73 -10.73
CA ARG A 35 1.81 -14.81 -9.27
C ARG A 35 3.28 -14.89 -8.90
N ARG A 36 4.06 -15.72 -9.60
CA ARG A 36 5.51 -15.86 -9.38
C ARG A 36 6.27 -14.57 -9.68
N LYS A 37 5.89 -13.83 -10.73
CA LYS A 37 6.48 -12.54 -11.07
C LYS A 37 6.19 -11.48 -10.01
N ASN A 38 4.93 -11.38 -9.58
CA ASN A 38 4.50 -10.48 -8.50
C ASN A 38 5.20 -10.81 -7.17
N TRP A 39 5.32 -12.09 -6.84
CA TRP A 39 6.07 -12.56 -5.69
C TRP A 39 7.54 -12.12 -5.77
N GLY A 40 8.17 -12.28 -6.94
CA GLY A 40 9.54 -11.83 -7.18
C GLY A 40 9.74 -10.34 -6.94
N ALA A 41 8.83 -9.50 -7.44
CA ALA A 41 8.89 -8.05 -7.24
C ALA A 41 8.89 -7.65 -5.75
N ILE A 42 8.07 -8.30 -4.92
CA ILE A 42 8.05 -8.05 -3.47
C ILE A 42 9.32 -8.56 -2.81
N GLN A 43 9.88 -9.69 -3.29
CA GLN A 43 11.14 -10.24 -2.79
C GLN A 43 12.38 -9.45 -3.25
N GLU A 44 12.24 -8.48 -4.15
CA GLU A 44 13.30 -7.51 -4.48
C GLU A 44 13.30 -6.30 -3.54
N LEU A 45 12.23 -6.12 -2.74
CA LEU A 45 12.20 -5.08 -1.72
C LEU A 45 13.25 -5.35 -0.62
N PRO A 46 13.82 -4.29 -0.04
CA PRO A 46 14.69 -4.40 1.13
C PRO A 46 13.95 -5.05 2.31
N SER A 47 14.73 -5.61 3.23
CA SER A 47 14.19 -6.11 4.50
C SER A 47 13.99 -4.94 5.47
N SER A 48 13.00 -5.03 6.34
CA SER A 48 12.84 -4.08 7.46
C SER A 48 14.02 -4.06 8.43
N LEU A 49 14.94 -5.04 8.33
CA LEU A 49 16.17 -5.12 9.11
C LEU A 49 17.37 -4.40 8.49
N ASP A 50 17.24 -3.85 7.27
CA ASP A 50 18.29 -3.05 6.65
C ASP A 50 18.36 -1.66 7.33
N ASP A 51 19.56 -1.16 7.65
CA ASP A 51 19.79 0.09 8.42
C ASP A 51 19.17 1.35 7.77
N ASP A 52 18.90 1.30 6.46
CA ASP A 52 18.18 2.32 5.72
C ASP A 52 16.68 1.99 5.75
N TRP A 53 15.98 2.41 6.80
CA TRP A 53 14.53 2.17 6.98
C TRP A 53 13.75 2.40 5.67
N PRO A 54 13.35 1.34 4.95
CA PRO A 54 12.88 1.54 3.60
C PRO A 54 11.41 1.93 3.65
N PHE A 55 11.01 2.90 2.81
CA PHE A 55 9.61 3.29 2.66
C PHE A 55 8.69 2.08 2.39
N LEU A 56 9.23 1.05 1.74
CA LEU A 56 8.59 -0.25 1.54
C LEU A 56 9.56 -1.36 1.92
N SER A 57 9.10 -2.29 2.76
CA SER A 57 9.82 -3.51 3.07
C SER A 57 9.04 -4.73 2.58
N ARG A 58 9.72 -5.87 2.38
CA ARG A 58 9.00 -7.10 2.01
C ARG A 58 8.03 -7.57 3.09
N GLU A 59 8.32 -7.28 4.36
CA GLU A 59 7.57 -7.76 5.52
C GLU A 59 6.21 -7.08 5.69
N MET A 60 5.99 -5.92 5.07
CA MET A 60 4.69 -5.25 5.13
C MET A 60 3.63 -5.91 4.24
N PHE A 61 4.03 -6.80 3.33
CA PHE A 61 3.14 -7.48 2.39
C PHE A 61 2.73 -8.86 2.91
N SER A 62 1.43 -9.12 2.92
CA SER A 62 0.89 -10.46 3.03
C SER A 62 1.21 -11.20 1.73
N MET A 63 2.14 -12.15 1.81
CA MET A 63 2.59 -12.94 0.66
C MET A 63 1.65 -14.13 0.45
N PRO A 64 0.64 -14.09 -0.45
CA PRO A 64 0.06 -15.33 -0.92
C PRO A 64 1.18 -16.11 -1.62
N GLY A 65 1.32 -17.39 -1.26
CA GLY A 65 2.22 -18.30 -1.95
C GLY A 65 1.96 -18.34 -3.47
N PRO A 66 2.87 -18.94 -4.25
CA PRO A 66 2.71 -19.02 -5.70
C PRO A 66 1.59 -19.97 -6.16
N ASP A 67 1.02 -20.78 -5.26
CA ASP A 67 0.02 -21.79 -5.55
C ASP A 67 -1.43 -21.31 -5.33
N ILE A 68 -2.40 -22.06 -5.91
CA ILE A 68 -3.84 -21.77 -5.80
C ILE A 68 -4.36 -21.95 -4.37
N TYR A 69 -3.72 -22.84 -3.60
CA TYR A 69 -4.13 -23.19 -2.25
C TYR A 69 -3.79 -22.10 -1.22
N SER A 70 -2.96 -21.12 -1.60
CA SER A 70 -2.66 -19.94 -0.80
C SER A 70 -3.80 -18.90 -0.77
N GLY A 71 -5.05 -19.31 -1.03
CA GLY A 71 -6.22 -18.44 -1.04
C GLY A 71 -6.44 -17.65 -2.33
N THR A 72 -5.80 -18.05 -3.44
CA THR A 72 -5.87 -17.35 -4.73
C THR A 72 -6.57 -18.23 -5.77
N PHE A 73 -7.91 -18.16 -5.81
CA PHE A 73 -8.69 -18.84 -6.84
C PHE A 73 -8.52 -18.12 -8.18
N ASN A 74 -9.40 -17.16 -8.50
CA ASN A 74 -9.35 -16.40 -9.74
C ASN A 74 -8.64 -15.05 -9.63
N THR A 75 -8.51 -14.50 -8.43
CA THR A 75 -7.90 -13.19 -8.19
C THR A 75 -6.78 -13.34 -7.19
N GLN A 76 -5.59 -12.85 -7.53
CA GLN A 76 -4.51 -12.69 -6.56
C GLN A 76 -4.74 -11.39 -5.81
N LEU A 77 -4.91 -11.50 -4.48
CA LEU A 77 -4.98 -10.36 -3.57
C LEU A 77 -3.69 -10.28 -2.78
N ILE A 78 -2.98 -9.16 -2.91
CA ILE A 78 -1.74 -8.88 -2.17
C ILE A 78 -2.05 -7.74 -1.22
N HIS A 79 -2.32 -8.07 0.04
CA HIS A 79 -2.54 -7.07 1.08
C HIS A 79 -1.21 -6.55 1.61
N PHE A 80 -1.20 -5.31 2.07
CA PHE A 80 -0.06 -4.75 2.78
C PHE A 80 -0.51 -3.79 3.87
N ALA A 81 0.29 -3.66 4.92
CA ALA A 81 0.11 -2.68 5.98
C ALA A 81 1.43 -2.41 6.71
N ALA A 82 1.67 -1.16 7.08
CA ALA A 82 2.76 -0.73 7.95
C ALA A 82 2.37 0.54 8.71
N SER A 83 2.90 0.69 9.92
CA SER A 83 2.90 1.96 10.64
C SER A 83 4.22 2.69 10.44
N TYR A 84 4.14 4.01 10.41
CA TYR A 84 5.26 4.91 10.21
C TYR A 84 5.18 6.08 11.18
N ASN A 85 6.33 6.70 11.43
CA ASN A 85 6.39 7.99 12.08
C ASN A 85 6.30 9.09 11.01
N SER A 86 5.16 9.77 10.93
CA SER A 86 4.94 10.95 10.08
C SER A 86 5.26 10.77 8.58
N ILE A 87 4.88 9.62 7.99
CA ILE A 87 5.15 9.32 6.56
C ILE A 87 4.57 10.33 5.58
N GLU A 88 3.56 11.09 5.98
CA GLU A 88 2.91 12.13 5.18
C GLU A 88 3.88 13.22 4.69
N TYR A 89 4.98 13.48 5.41
CA TYR A 89 6.02 14.44 4.98
C TYR A 89 6.91 13.88 3.86
N GLU A 90 6.98 12.56 3.73
CA GLU A 90 7.79 11.84 2.74
C GLU A 90 6.89 11.08 1.74
N TRP A 91 5.60 11.44 1.69
CA TRP A 91 4.58 10.69 0.97
C TRP A 91 4.89 10.54 -0.52
N GLU A 92 5.42 11.58 -1.16
CA GLU A 92 5.82 11.53 -2.56
C GLU A 92 6.92 10.50 -2.81
N ARG A 93 7.86 10.34 -1.86
CA ARG A 93 8.91 9.32 -1.95
C ARG A 93 8.33 7.93 -1.73
N TRP A 94 7.39 7.78 -0.79
CA TRP A 94 6.67 6.53 -0.58
C TRP A 94 5.93 6.11 -1.86
N ILE A 95 5.14 7.01 -2.46
CA ILE A 95 4.42 6.79 -3.72
C ILE A 95 5.40 6.42 -4.83
N SER A 96 6.51 7.14 -4.97
CA SER A 96 7.52 6.85 -6.00
C SER A 96 8.09 5.43 -5.87
N ARG A 97 8.37 4.97 -4.65
CA ARG A 97 8.83 3.59 -4.40
C ARG A 97 7.73 2.57 -4.67
N PHE A 98 6.49 2.87 -4.28
CA PHE A 98 5.34 2.01 -4.54
C PHE A 98 5.09 1.84 -6.03
N GLU A 99 5.09 2.94 -6.79
CA GLU A 99 4.94 2.92 -8.24
C GLU A 99 6.09 2.18 -8.93
N ALA A 100 7.34 2.34 -8.47
CA ALA A 100 8.48 1.60 -9.01
C ALA A 100 8.30 0.09 -8.86
N MET A 101 7.84 -0.38 -7.69
CA MET A 101 7.48 -1.77 -7.48
C MET A 101 6.29 -2.17 -8.38
N LEU A 102 5.23 -1.36 -8.42
CA LEU A 102 4.01 -1.65 -9.18
C LEU A 102 4.26 -1.81 -10.69
N ARG A 103 5.22 -1.05 -11.26
CA ARG A 103 5.67 -1.19 -12.67
C ARG A 103 6.33 -2.52 -12.99
N SER A 104 6.84 -3.23 -11.97
CA SER A 104 7.47 -4.55 -12.14
C SER A 104 6.47 -5.72 -12.02
N MET A 105 5.20 -5.42 -11.74
CA MET A 105 4.15 -6.38 -11.40
C MET A 105 3.04 -6.47 -12.45
N TYR A 106 2.33 -7.59 -12.42
CA TYR A 106 1.01 -7.77 -13.01
C TYR A 106 -0.07 -7.35 -12.02
N TRP A 107 -0.99 -6.49 -12.44
CA TRP A 107 -2.11 -6.05 -11.60
C TRP A 107 -3.22 -5.45 -12.46
N LEU A 108 -4.44 -5.44 -11.94
CA LEU A 108 -5.61 -4.78 -12.52
C LEU A 108 -5.90 -3.46 -11.81
N SER A 109 -5.88 -3.47 -10.48
CA SER A 109 -6.02 -2.27 -9.65
C SER A 109 -5.18 -2.37 -8.38
N ALA A 110 -4.81 -1.22 -7.82
CA ALA A 110 -4.20 -1.10 -6.50
C ALA A 110 -4.92 0.00 -5.72
N THR A 111 -5.11 -0.22 -4.42
CA THR A 111 -5.67 0.78 -3.50
C THR A 111 -4.75 0.91 -2.31
N VAL A 112 -4.37 2.13 -1.98
CA VAL A 112 -3.58 2.50 -0.80
C VAL A 112 -4.41 3.46 0.04
N HIS A 113 -4.50 3.19 1.33
CA HIS A 113 -5.03 4.09 2.33
C HIS A 113 -3.89 4.62 3.18
N LEU A 114 -3.86 5.93 3.37
CA LEU A 114 -3.01 6.62 4.34
C LEU A 114 -3.91 7.22 5.41
N GLU A 115 -3.76 6.75 6.63
CA GLU A 115 -4.39 7.32 7.81
C GLU A 115 -3.37 8.15 8.58
N THR A 116 -3.70 9.42 8.81
CA THR A 116 -2.88 10.36 9.57
C THR A 116 -3.72 10.95 10.70
N GLU A 117 -3.09 11.30 11.82
CA GLU A 117 -3.80 11.88 12.96
C GLU A 117 -4.46 13.22 12.65
N LEU A 118 -3.81 14.08 11.86
CA LEU A 118 -4.25 15.46 11.64
C LEU A 118 -5.03 15.66 10.33
N SER A 119 -4.79 14.85 9.31
CA SER A 119 -5.39 15.03 7.98
C SER A 119 -6.47 13.98 7.65
N GLY A 120 -6.72 13.04 8.55
CA GLY A 120 -7.70 11.98 8.39
C GLY A 120 -7.23 10.90 7.42
N LYS A 121 -8.17 10.35 6.64
CA LYS A 121 -7.92 9.23 5.73
C LYS A 121 -7.86 9.68 4.28
N HIS A 122 -6.80 9.28 3.60
CA HIS A 122 -6.55 9.51 2.19
C HIS A 122 -6.56 8.18 1.44
N THR A 123 -7.30 8.10 0.34
CA THR A 123 -7.36 6.90 -0.49
C THR A 123 -6.76 7.21 -1.86
N PHE A 124 -5.78 6.41 -2.25
CA PHE A 124 -5.09 6.49 -3.53
C PHE A 124 -5.39 5.21 -4.30
N SER A 125 -5.88 5.35 -5.53
CA SER A 125 -6.29 4.24 -6.36
C SER A 125 -5.56 4.30 -7.69
N TRP A 126 -4.99 3.17 -8.11
CA TRP A 126 -4.43 2.96 -9.43
C TRP A 126 -5.32 1.98 -10.17
N GLU A 127 -5.65 2.33 -11.42
CA GLU A 127 -6.39 1.47 -12.32
C GLU A 127 -5.60 1.29 -13.61
N SER A 128 -5.44 0.04 -14.02
CA SER A 128 -4.89 -0.28 -15.34
C SER A 128 -5.98 -0.17 -16.40
N THR A 129 -5.58 0.12 -17.64
CA THR A 129 -6.51 0.15 -18.77
C THR A 129 -6.56 -1.21 -19.47
N GLY A 130 -7.73 -1.58 -20.02
CA GLY A 130 -7.87 -2.82 -20.80
C GLY A 130 -7.81 -4.10 -19.96
N SER A 131 -6.87 -4.99 -20.27
CA SER A 131 -6.78 -6.36 -19.72
C SER A 131 -5.88 -6.49 -18.49
N GLY A 132 -5.49 -5.39 -17.85
CA GLY A 132 -4.51 -5.39 -16.76
C GLY A 132 -3.16 -4.80 -17.19
N HIS A 133 -2.39 -4.34 -16.20
CA HIS A 133 -1.01 -3.88 -16.36
C HIS A 133 -0.05 -5.08 -16.50
N ASN A 134 0.92 -4.94 -17.41
CA ASN A 134 2.03 -5.87 -17.59
C ASN A 134 3.33 -5.25 -17.05
N PRO A 135 4.26 -6.06 -16.52
CA PRO A 135 5.57 -5.57 -16.12
C PRO A 135 6.25 -4.84 -17.28
N SER A 136 6.79 -3.66 -17.00
CA SER A 136 7.40 -2.72 -17.97
C SER A 136 6.43 -1.83 -18.75
N ASP A 137 5.12 -1.91 -18.51
CA ASP A 137 4.20 -0.89 -19.01
C ASP A 137 4.56 0.48 -18.39
N SER A 138 4.49 1.54 -19.20
CA SER A 138 5.06 2.85 -18.84
C SER A 138 4.08 3.76 -18.10
N GLU A 139 2.77 3.55 -18.24
CA GLU A 139 1.75 4.44 -17.69
C GLU A 139 1.11 3.90 -16.42
N LEU A 140 1.20 4.69 -15.34
CA LEU A 140 0.39 4.54 -14.13
C LEU A 140 -0.52 5.77 -14.02
N LYS A 141 -1.81 5.54 -13.76
CA LYS A 141 -2.78 6.61 -13.49
C LYS A 141 -3.28 6.44 -12.07
N MET A 142 -2.90 7.39 -11.22
CA MET A 142 -3.33 7.47 -9.82
C MET A 142 -4.49 8.46 -9.70
N VAL A 143 -5.55 8.07 -9.00
CA VAL A 143 -6.65 8.92 -8.55
C VAL A 143 -6.57 9.03 -7.03
N CYS A 144 -6.81 10.23 -6.49
CA CYS A 144 -6.78 10.47 -5.05
C CYS A 144 -8.13 10.99 -4.56
N GLU A 145 -8.65 10.35 -3.52
CA GLU A 145 -9.90 10.69 -2.84
C GLU A 145 -9.62 10.97 -1.35
N TRP A 146 -10.26 12.02 -0.82
CA TRP A 146 -10.01 12.54 0.53
C TRP A 146 -11.30 12.42 1.36
N GLU A 147 -11.25 11.66 2.45
CA GLU A 147 -12.33 11.63 3.42
C GLU A 147 -11.94 12.50 4.62
N ARG A 148 -12.57 13.67 4.76
CA ARG A 148 -12.40 14.50 5.95
C ARG A 148 -13.35 14.00 7.03
N GLU A 149 -12.81 13.66 8.19
CA GLU A 149 -13.62 13.44 9.38
C GLU A 149 -14.33 14.76 9.70
N SER A 150 -15.66 14.78 9.53
CA SER A 150 -16.44 15.96 9.85
C SER A 150 -16.55 16.02 11.36
N THR A 151 -15.81 16.95 11.99
CA THR A 151 -15.89 17.23 13.42
C THR A 151 -17.35 17.34 13.84
N PHE A 152 -17.82 16.36 14.62
CA PHE A 152 -19.09 16.43 15.34
C PHE A 152 -18.99 17.61 16.34
N SER A 153 -19.36 18.81 15.90
CA SER A 153 -19.73 19.88 16.82
C SER A 153 -21.09 19.56 17.42
N GLN A 154 -21.13 18.71 18.45
CA GLN A 154 -22.24 18.76 19.40
C GLN A 154 -21.94 19.87 20.42
N ARG A 155 -22.67 20.97 20.26
CA ARG A 155 -22.73 22.12 21.16
C ARG A 155 -22.97 21.68 22.62
N PRO A 156 -22.47 22.43 23.62
CA PRO A 156 -22.72 22.12 25.02
C PRO A 156 -24.22 22.22 25.32
N ARG A 157 -24.77 21.23 26.02
CA ARG A 157 -26.09 21.37 26.62
C ARG A 157 -25.96 22.34 27.80
N SER A 158 -26.74 23.42 27.70
CA SER A 158 -27.08 24.38 28.74
C SER A 158 -27.59 23.73 30.01
#